data_AF-A0A838TGD2-F1
#
_entry.id   AF-A0A838TGD2-F1
#
_cell.length_a   1.000
_cell.length_b   1.000
_cell.length_c   1.000
_cell.angle_alpha   90.00
_cell.angle_beta   90.00
_cell.angle_gamma   90.00
#
_symmetry.space_group_name_H-M   'P 1'
#
loop_
_entity.id
_entity.type
_entity.pdbx_description
1 polymer ?
#
loop_
_entity_poly.entity_id
_entity_poly.type
_entity_poly.pdbx_seq_one_letter_code
_entity_poly.pdbx_strand_id
1 'polypeptide(L)' 'MSYNREQLLNLPVDERIEIVGALWDSIDNDTIGKQFSKQEIEEELDSRINKIIKNPNSLISWEYVKAKMKM' A
#
# COMPACT_ATOMS: atom_id res chain seq x y z
N MET A 1 -12.24 13.73 -16.08
CA MET A 1 -11.47 14.95 -15.76
C MET A 1 -10.03 14.54 -15.56
N SER A 2 -9.06 15.28 -16.09
CA SER A 2 -7.65 15.06 -15.78
C SER A 2 -7.28 15.94 -14.60
N TYR A 3 -6.91 15.33 -13.47
CA TYR A 3 -6.39 16.05 -12.32
C TYR A 3 -4.87 15.98 -12.34
N ASN A 4 -4.21 17.12 -12.17
CA ASN A 4 -2.79 17.14 -11.85
C ASN A 4 -2.57 17.00 -10.33
N ARG A 5 -1.32 16.75 -9.91
CA ARG A 5 -0.98 16.51 -8.49
C ARG A 5 -1.42 17.66 -7.58
N GLU A 6 -1.24 18.91 -8.01
CA GLU A 6 -1.58 20.09 -7.19
C GLU A 6 -3.09 20.22 -7.00
N GLN A 7 -3.88 19.92 -8.03
CA GLN A 7 -5.33 19.92 -7.95
C GLN A 7 -5.83 18.84 -6.97
N LEU A 8 -5.25 17.64 -6.99
CA LEU A 8 -5.61 16.56 -6.06
C LEU A 8 -5.32 16.95 -4.60
N LEU A 9 -4.21 17.63 -4.34
CA LEU A 9 -3.83 18.04 -2.99
C LEU A 9 -4.74 19.15 -2.44
N ASN A 10 -5.41 19.92 -3.29
CA ASN A 10 -6.31 20.99 -2.88
C ASN A 10 -7.76 20.54 -2.61
N LEU A 11 -8.10 19.29 -2.90
CA LEU A 11 -9.43 18.75 -2.62
C LEU A 11 -9.68 18.61 -1.11
N PRO A 12 -10.96 18.64 -0.67
CA PRO A 12 -11.35 18.22 0.66
C PRO A 12 -10.81 16.83 1.02
N VAL A 13 -10.55 16.60 2.31
CA VAL A 13 -9.97 15.33 2.80
C VAL A 13 -10.78 14.13 2.33
N ASP A 14 -12.12 14.21 2.42
CA ASP A 14 -13.02 13.11 2.07
C ASP A 14 -12.93 12.74 0.58
N GLU A 15 -12.88 13.75 -0.29
CA GLU A 15 -12.70 13.56 -1.74
C GLU A 15 -11.32 12.96 -2.05
N ARG A 16 -10.26 13.38 -1.33
CA ARG A 16 -8.94 12.77 -1.49
C ARG A 16 -8.93 11.31 -1.07
N ILE A 17 -9.63 10.95 0.02
CA ILE A 17 -9.74 9.57 0.48
C ILE A 17 -10.48 8.71 -0.55
N GLU A 18 -11.59 9.22 -1.10
CA GLU A 18 -12.35 8.54 -2.14
C GLU A 18 -11.48 8.25 -3.37
N ILE A 19 -10.72 9.25 -3.84
CA ILE A 19 -9.80 9.09 -4.97
C ILE A 19 -8.68 8.10 -4.66
N VAL A 20 -8.10 8.15 -3.46
CA VAL A 20 -7.06 7.18 -3.04
C VAL A 20 -7.61 5.76 -3.05
N GLY A 21 -8.82 5.54 -2.53
CA GLY A 21 -9.49 4.24 -2.57
C GLY A 21 -9.71 3.74 -4.00
N ALA A 22 -10.30 4.59 -4.86
CA ALA A 22 -10.55 4.22 -6.26
C ALA A 22 -9.26 3.91 -7.04
N LEU A 23 -8.18 4.66 -6.80
CA LEU A 23 -6.87 4.40 -7.39
C LEU A 23 -6.30 3.07 -6.87
N TRP A 24 -6.41 2.80 -5.56
CA TRP A 24 -5.97 1.55 -4.97
C TRP A 24 -6.70 0.34 -5.56
N ASP A 25 -8.03 0.41 -5.65
CA ASP A 25 -8.86 -0.66 -6.23
C ASP A 25 -8.53 -0.91 -7.70
N SER A 26 -8.16 0.14 -8.46
CA SER A 26 -7.74 -0.03 -9.85
C SER A 26 -6.41 -0.79 -9.99
N ILE A 27 -5.49 -0.65 -9.03
CA ILE A 27 -4.20 -1.36 -9.03
C ILE A 27 -4.38 -2.82 -8.60
N ASP A 28 -5.22 -3.06 -7.59
CA ASP A 28 -5.43 -4.40 -7.02
C ASP A 28 -6.06 -5.36 -8.05
N ASN A 29 -6.95 -4.84 -8.90
CA ASN A 29 -7.57 -5.60 -9.97
C ASN A 29 -6.58 -6.15 -11.02
N ASP A 30 -5.41 -5.51 -11.17
CA ASP A 30 -4.46 -5.81 -12.24
C ASP A 30 -3.21 -6.58 -11.78
N THR A 31 -2.87 -6.59 -10.47
CA THR A 31 -1.47 -6.89 -10.11
C THR A 31 -1.25 -8.01 -9.08
N ILE A 32 -2.09 -8.22 -8.04
CA ILE A 32 -1.69 -9.11 -6.92
C ILE A 32 -2.85 -9.92 -6.31
N GLY A 33 -4.04 -9.32 -6.07
CA GLY A 33 -5.12 -9.96 -5.29
C GLY A 33 -5.73 -11.23 -5.89
N LYS A 34 -5.49 -11.51 -7.18
CA LYS A 34 -6.06 -12.69 -7.87
C LYS A 34 -5.23 -13.97 -7.77
N GLN A 35 -4.00 -13.90 -7.27
CA GLN A 35 -3.06 -15.04 -7.30
C GLN A 35 -3.03 -15.88 -6.02
N PHE A 36 -3.54 -15.33 -4.90
CA PHE A 36 -3.49 -15.98 -3.60
C PHE A 36 -4.89 -16.14 -3.02
N SER A 37 -5.14 -17.29 -2.42
CA SER A 37 -6.32 -17.52 -1.58
C SER A 37 -6.24 -16.68 -0.30
N LYS A 38 -7.41 -16.46 0.31
CA LYS A 38 -7.50 -15.78 1.62
C LYS A 38 -6.59 -16.44 2.67
N GLN A 39 -6.52 -17.77 2.68
CA GLN A 39 -5.71 -18.52 3.63
C GLN A 39 -4.21 -18.27 3.43
N GLU A 40 -3.72 -18.25 2.20
CA GLU A 40 -2.30 -17.97 1.91
C GLU A 40 -1.90 -16.56 2.34
N ILE A 41 -2.81 -15.59 2.20
CA ILE A 41 -2.60 -14.22 2.67
C ILE A 41 -2.51 -14.17 4.21
N GLU A 42 -3.41 -14.86 4.90
CA GLU A 42 -3.42 -14.94 6.37
C GLU A 42 -2.14 -15.61 6.91
N GLU A 43 -1.74 -16.74 6.34
CA GLU A 43 -0.52 -17.46 6.72
C GLU A 43 0.75 -16.61 6.52
N GLU A 44 0.85 -15.89 5.40
CA GLU A 44 1.98 -15.00 5.14
C GLU A 44 1.99 -13.79 6.09
N LEU A 45 0.81 -13.25 6.42
CA LEU A 45 0.69 -12.15 7.39
C LEU A 45 1.18 -12.59 8.77
N ASP A 46 0.70 -13.74 9.26
CA ASP A 46 1.12 -14.31 10.55
C ASP A 46 2.63 -14.60 10.56
N SER A 47 3.17 -15.13 9.48
CA SER A 47 4.61 -15.38 9.29
C SER A 47 5.42 -14.08 9.41
N ARG A 48 4.99 -12.99 8.75
CA ARG A 48 5.65 -11.68 8.82
C ARG A 48 5.60 -11.08 10.21
N ILE A 49 4.44 -11.10 10.86
CA ILE A 49 4.27 -10.60 12.23
C ILE A 49 5.20 -11.34 13.18
N ASN A 50 5.24 -12.68 13.12
CA ASN A 50 6.11 -13.49 13.95
C ASN A 50 7.60 -13.20 13.73
N LYS A 51 8.03 -12.97 12.48
CA LYS A 51 9.42 -12.56 12.17
C LYS A 51 9.77 -11.22 12.80
N ILE A 52 8.86 -10.24 12.72
CA ILE A 52 9.05 -8.90 13.29
C ILE A 52 9.10 -8.96 14.82
N ILE A 53 8.21 -9.73 15.46
CA ILE A 53 8.21 -9.91 16.92
C ILE A 53 9.54 -10.51 17.39
N LYS A 54 10.08 -11.50 16.67
CA LYS A 54 11.37 -12.14 17.01
C LYS A 54 12.57 -11.24 16.73
N ASN A 55 12.49 -10.38 15.73
CA ASN A 55 13.57 -9.45 15.38
C ASN A 55 13.02 -8.09 14.92
N PRO A 56 12.69 -7.17 15.86
CA PRO A 56 12.12 -5.87 15.51
C PRO A 56 13.03 -5.02 14.61
N ASN A 57 14.34 -5.24 14.67
CA ASN A 57 15.34 -4.51 13.89
C ASN A 57 15.39 -4.94 12.41
N SER A 58 14.62 -5.96 12.00
CA SER A 58 14.52 -6.33 10.58
C SER A 58 13.65 -5.38 9.76
N LEU A 59 12.91 -4.47 10.43
CA LEU A 59 12.08 -3.49 9.78
C LEU A 59 12.92 -2.40 9.12
N ILE A 60 12.50 -1.96 7.94
CA ILE A 60 13.04 -0.79 7.26
C ILE A 60 12.07 0.38 7.40
N SER A 61 12.60 1.59 7.50
CA SER A 61 11.74 2.78 7.59
C SER A 61 11.06 3.06 6.26
N TRP A 62 9.93 3.76 6.33
CA TRP A 62 9.20 4.18 5.13
C TRP A 62 10.03 5.17 4.29
N GLU A 63 10.85 5.98 4.94
CA GLU A 63 11.82 6.87 4.33
C GLU A 63 12.83 6.11 3.48
N TYR A 64 13.34 4.98 3.99
CA TYR A 64 14.26 4.13 3.25
C TYR A 64 13.57 3.49 2.03
N VAL A 65 12.34 3.01 2.20
CA VAL A 65 11.54 2.46 1.09
C VAL A 65 11.34 3.52 0.00
N LYS A 66 10.87 4.72 0.37
CA LYS A 66 10.70 5.85 -0.57
C LYS A 66 12.00 6.18 -1.31
N ALA A 67 13.13 6.23 -0.60
CA ALA A 67 14.43 6.51 -1.20
C ALA A 67 14.86 5.44 -2.23
N LYS A 68 14.47 4.17 -2.03
CA LYS A 68 14.77 3.08 -2.95
C LYS A 68 13.87 3.05 -4.18
N MET A 69 12.64 3.57 -4.10
CA MET A 69 11.68 3.53 -5.19
C MET A 69 11.96 4.53 -6.32
N LYS A 70 12.96 5.43 -6.20
CA LYS A 70 13.23 6.53 -7.16
C LYS A 70 11.94 7.21 -7.63
N MET A 71 11.14 7.69 -6.67
CA MET A 71 10.13 8.73 -6.94
C MET A 71 10.76 10.11 -6.92
#